data_AF-A0A962C624-F1
#
_entry.id   AF-A0A962C624-F1
#
_cell.length_a   1.000
_cell.length_b   1.000
_cell.length_c   1.000
_cell.angle_alpha   90.00
_cell.angle_beta   90.00
_cell.angle_gamma   90.00
#
_symmetry.space_group_name_H-M   'P 1'
#
loop_
_entity.id
_entity.type
_entity.pdbx_description
1 polymer ?
#
loop_
_entity_poly.entity_id
_entity_poly.type
_entity_poly.pdbx_seq_one_letter_code
_entity_poly.pdbx_strand_id
1 'polypeptide(L)' 'MQIAERSVASFHYTLTNDAGDVLDSSEGREPLAYLHGVG' A
#
# COMPACT_ATOMS: atom_id res chain seq x y z
N MET A 1 1.57 -12.72 9.87
CA MET A 1 2.89 -12.27 9.36
C MET A 1 3.04 -10.81 9.76
N GLN A 2 4.08 -10.45 10.50
CA GLN A 2 4.29 -9.08 10.99
C GLN A 2 5.23 -8.35 10.01
N ILE A 3 4.85 -7.17 9.53
CA ILE A 3 5.77 -6.31 8.75
C ILE A 3 6.72 -5.66 9.76
N ALA A 4 8.01 -5.95 9.66
CA ALA A 4 9.06 -5.45 10.55
C ALA A 4 10.10 -4.64 9.78
N GLU A 5 11.04 -4.00 10.47
CA GLU A 5 12.11 -3.22 9.84
C GLU A 5 12.86 -4.03 8.76
N ARG A 6 13.18 -3.38 7.63
CA ARG A 6 13.86 -3.99 6.46
C ARG A 6 13.08 -5.11 5.79
N SER A 7 11.76 -5.15 5.98
CA SER A 7 10.87 -6.10 5.30
C SER A 7 10.23 -5.47 4.07
N VAL A 8 10.15 -6.25 2.98
CA VAL A 8 9.35 -5.88 1.81
C VAL A 8 7.97 -6.49 1.97
N ALA A 9 6.94 -5.66 1.87
CA ALA A 9 5.55 -6.08 1.83
C ALA A 9 4.93 -5.68 0.50
N SER A 10 4.13 -6.58 -0.08
CA SER A 10 3.34 -6.32 -1.27
C SER A 10 1.87 -6.38 -0.91
N PHE A 11 1.12 -5.32 -1.17
CA PHE A 11 -0.30 -5.26 -0.84
C PHE A 11 -1.09 -4.45 -1.86
N HIS A 12 -2.39 -4.76 -1.93
CA HIS A 12 -3.35 -3.90 -2.61
C HIS A 12 -3.83 -2.80 -1.67
N TYR A 13 -3.96 -1.59 -2.20
CA TYR A 13 -4.47 -0.41 -1.51
C TYR A 13 -5.53 0.31 -2.35
N THR A 14 -6.36 1.07 -1.65
CA THR A 14 -7.25 2.09 -2.18
C THR A 14 -7.08 3.34 -1.31
N LEU A 15 -6.69 4.45 -1.91
CA LEU A 15 -6.54 5.75 -1.27
C LEU A 15 -7.82 6.54 -1.49
N THR A 16 -8.44 7.02 -0.41
CA THR A 16 -9.62 7.88 -0.48
C THR A 16 -9.36 9.24 0.17
N ASN A 17 -10.11 10.26 -0.25
CA ASN A 17 -10.18 11.53 0.46
C ASN A 17 -11.16 11.45 1.65
N ASP A 18 -11.27 12.52 2.43
CA ASP A 18 -12.19 12.61 3.58
C ASP A 18 -13.67 12.58 3.19
N ALA A 19 -13.99 12.88 1.92
CA ALA A 19 -15.34 12.78 1.38
C ALA A 19 -15.71 11.35 0.94
N GLY A 20 -14.74 10.42 0.93
CA GLY A 20 -14.92 9.03 0.51
C GLY A 20 -14.67 8.76 -0.98
N ASP A 21 -14.21 9.76 -1.74
CA ASP A 21 -13.85 9.56 -3.16
C ASP A 21 -12.51 8.84 -3.28
N VAL A 22 -12.43 7.86 -4.20
CA VAL A 22 -11.18 7.16 -4.50
C VAL A 22 -10.25 8.07 -5.29
N LEU A 23 -9.09 8.35 -4.71
CA LEU A 23 -8.00 9.11 -5.33
C LEU A 23 -7.05 8.19 -6.10
N ASP A 24 -6.80 7.00 -5.57
CA ASP A 24 -5.92 6.00 -6.21
C ASP A 24 -6.30 4.58 -5.77
N SER A 25 -6.00 3.60 -6.62
CA SER A 25 -6.16 2.20 -6.28
C SER A 25 -5.22 1.30 -7.09
N SER A 26 -4.75 0.26 -6.42
CA SER A 26 -4.04 -0.86 -7.06
C SER A 26 -4.98 -1.96 -7.55
N GLU A 27 -6.29 -1.80 -7.44
CA GLU A 27 -7.27 -2.78 -7.90
C GLU A 27 -7.19 -2.95 -9.43
N GLY A 28 -7.08 -4.20 -9.90
CA GLY A 28 -6.87 -4.51 -11.32
C GLY A 28 -5.45 -4.28 -11.84
N ARG A 29 -4.49 -3.96 -10.95
CA ARG A 29 -3.05 -3.80 -11.25
C ARG A 29 -2.21 -4.71 -10.35
N GLU A 30 -0.89 -4.71 -10.57
CA GLU A 30 0.03 -5.43 -9.68
C GLU A 30 0.08 -4.79 -8.28
N PRO A 31 0.23 -5.59 -7.20
CA PRO A 31 0.36 -5.08 -5.84
C PRO A 31 1.55 -4.12 -5.70
N LEU A 32 1.40 -3.11 -4.84
CA LEU A 32 2.50 -2.18 -4.57
C LEU A 32 3.52 -2.82 -3.64
N ALA A 33 4.79 -2.85 -4.06
CA ALA A 33 5.91 -3.26 -3.22
C ALA A 33 6.39 -2.10 -2.35
N TYR A 34 6.33 -2.27 -1.03
CA TYR A 34 6.72 -1.29 -0.03
C TYR A 34 7.83 -1.84 0.86
N LEU A 35 8.92 -1.07 1.01
CA LEU A 35 10.03 -1.39 1.90
C LEU A 35 9.85 -0.63 3.23
N HIS A 36 9.58 -1.38 4.29
CA HIS A 36 9.33 -0.80 5.61
C HIS A 36 10.64 -0.51 6.36
N GLY A 37 10.73 0.67 6.99
CA GLY A 37 11.84 1.04 7.88
C GLY A 37 13.09 1.58 7.18
N VAL A 38 12.95 2.14 5.98
CA VAL A 38 14.08 2.68 5.19
C VAL A 38 13.77 4.08 4.63
N GLY A 39 13.03 4.88 5.41
CA GLY A 39 12.62 6.25 5.08
C GLY A 39 13.05 7.24 6.16
#